data_AF-A0A3C1NDF4-F1
#
_entry.id   AF-A0A3C1NDF4-F1
#
_cell.length_a   1.000
_cell.length_b   1.000
_cell.length_c   1.000
_cell.angle_alpha   90.00
_cell.angle_beta   90.00
_cell.angle_gamma   90.00
#
_symmetry.space_group_name_H-M   'P 1'
#
loop_
_entity.id
_entity.type
_entity.pdbx_description
1 polymer ?
#
loop_
_entity_poly.entity_id
_entity_poly.type
_entity_poly.pdbx_seq_one_letter_code
_entity_poly.pdbx_strand_id
1 'polypeptide(L)'
;MAQAGVSANRLELLQIADAVAREKSIDRQVVITAMEDAIQKAAKSRYGSENEIKAEVDPKTGEIRLARLLEVVEAVTMEATQISLEEAR
;
A
#
# COMPACT_ATOMS: atom_id res chain seq x y z
N MET A 1 3.31 19.57 -16.76
CA MET A 1 3.84 19.90 -15.42
C MET A 1 3.06 19.09 -14.39
N ALA A 2 3.47 17.83 -14.15
CA ALA A 2 2.83 17.00 -13.14
C ALA A 2 3.25 17.53 -11.76
N GLN A 3 2.27 18.03 -11.02
CA GLN A 3 2.42 18.60 -9.69
C GLN A 3 3.11 17.57 -8.79
N ALA A 4 4.21 17.98 -8.15
CA ALA A 4 4.90 17.24 -7.11
C ALA A 4 3.96 17.06 -5.90
N GLY A 5 3.04 16.12 -6.02
CA GLY A 5 2.12 15.72 -4.97
C GLY A 5 2.80 14.71 -4.08
N VAL A 6 3.13 15.15 -2.86
CA VAL A 6 3.43 14.32 -1.69
C VAL A 6 4.79 13.63 -1.72
N SER A 7 5.87 14.40 -1.55
CA SER A 7 6.93 13.92 -0.66
C SER A 7 6.64 14.48 0.74
N ALA A 8 5.65 13.91 1.43
CA ALA A 8 5.81 13.83 2.88
C ALA A 8 7.17 13.13 3.04
N ASN A 9 8.14 13.81 3.64
CA ASN A 9 9.49 13.31 3.71
C ASN A 9 9.43 11.89 4.28
N ARG A 10 9.92 10.90 3.52
CA ARG A 10 9.76 9.46 3.85
C ARG A 10 10.25 9.17 5.27
N LEU A 11 11.28 9.90 5.70
CA LEU A 11 11.84 9.83 7.05
C LEU A 11 10.91 10.45 8.11
N GLU A 12 10.20 11.53 7.80
CA GLU A 12 9.20 12.12 8.71
C GLU A 12 8.04 11.15 8.96
N LEU A 13 7.60 10.41 7.94
CA LEU A 13 6.56 9.39 8.09
C LEU A 13 6.99 8.30 9.09
N LEU A 14 8.23 7.83 8.99
CA LEU A 14 8.79 6.87 9.94
C LEU A 14 8.94 7.46 11.35
N GLN A 15 9.35 8.72 11.47
CA GLN A 15 9.45 9.41 12.77
C GLN A 15 8.09 9.58 13.45
N ILE A 16 7.04 9.87 12.67
CA ILE A 16 5.67 9.92 13.20
C ILE A 16 5.25 8.54 13.69
N ALA A 17 5.56 7.48 12.93
CA ALA A 17 5.26 6.11 13.36
C ALA A 17 5.98 5.77 14.68
N ASP A 18 7.25 6.17 14.84
CA ASP A 18 8.02 5.98 16.07
C ASP A 18 7.43 6.75 17.26
N ALA A 19 7.02 8.01 17.04
CA ALA A 19 6.42 8.83 18.06
C ALA A 19 5.10 8.23 18.56
N VAL A 20 4.23 7.78 17.64
CA VAL A 20 2.95 7.14 17.97
C VAL A 20 3.17 5.82 18.70
N ALA A 21 4.11 4.99 18.23
CA ALA A 21 4.46 3.72 18.87
C ALA A 21 4.88 3.93 20.33
N ARG A 22 5.74 4.93 20.58
CA ARG A 22 6.18 5.30 21.93
C ARG A 22 5.05 5.85 22.79
N GLU A 23 4.21 6.73 22.24
CA GLU A 23 3.08 7.32 22.97
C GLU A 23 2.07 6.26 23.41
N LYS A 24 1.77 5.30 22.54
CA LYS A 24 0.80 4.24 22.79
C LYS A 24 1.42 2.98 23.41
N SER A 25 2.75 2.95 23.60
CA SER A 25 3.50 1.79 24.10
C SER A 25 3.19 0.50 23.33
N ILE A 26 3.21 0.59 21.99
CA ILE A 26 2.97 -0.54 21.07
C ILE A 26 4.17 -0.74 20.15
N ASP A 27 4.25 -1.90 19.51
CA ASP A 27 5.29 -2.19 18.52
C ASP A 27 5.15 -1.23 17.32
N ARG A 28 6.26 -0.64 16.91
CA ARG A 28 6.37 0.21 15.72
C ARG A 28 5.81 -0.47 14.47
N GLN A 29 6.03 -1.77 14.33
CA GLN A 29 5.55 -2.54 13.19
C GLN A 29 4.01 -2.52 13.11
N VAL A 30 3.31 -2.51 14.25
CA VAL A 30 1.85 -2.40 14.28
C VAL A 30 1.39 -1.05 13.74
N VAL A 31 2.11 0.03 14.07
CA VAL A 31 1.80 1.37 13.54
C VAL A 31 2.03 1.42 12.03
N ILE A 32 3.16 0.88 11.56
CA ILE A 32 3.48 0.84 10.12
C ILE A 32 2.41 0.05 9.36
N THR A 33 2.01 -1.12 9.85
CA THR A 33 0.95 -1.91 9.22
C THR A 33 -0.40 -1.18 9.21
N ALA A 34 -0.74 -0.46 10.27
CA ALA A 34 -1.94 0.38 10.26
C ALA A 34 -1.87 1.52 9.22
N MET A 35 -0.67 2.08 9.00
CA MET A 35 -0.44 3.08 7.96
C MET A 35 -0.55 2.48 6.56
N GLU A 36 -0.02 1.28 6.34
CA GLU A 36 -0.20 0.51 5.10
C GLU A 36 -1.68 0.28 4.81
N ASP A 37 -2.47 -0.14 5.80
CA ASP A 37 -3.92 -0.34 5.65
C ASP A 37 -4.64 0.97 5.28
N ALA A 38 -4.25 2.08 5.91
CA ALA A 38 -4.80 3.40 5.60
C ALA A 38 -4.45 3.85 4.16
N ILE A 39 -3.20 3.65 3.74
CA ILE A 39 -2.73 3.94 2.38
C ILE A 39 -3.46 3.05 1.37
N GLN A 40 -3.62 1.76 1.66
CA GLN A 40 -4.36 0.81 0.83
C GLN A 40 -5.82 1.24 0.64
N LYS A 41 -6.49 1.66 1.72
CA LYS A 41 -7.85 2.20 1.63
C LYS A 41 -7.93 3.46 0.76
N ALA A 42 -6.97 4.37 0.92
CA ALA A 42 -6.89 5.58 0.09
C ALA A 42 -6.62 5.23 -1.39
N ALA A 43 -5.77 4.24 -1.65
CA ALA A 43 -5.46 3.76 -3.00
C ALA A 43 -6.69 3.13 -3.66
N LYS A 44 -7.44 2.28 -2.95
CA LYS A 44 -8.73 1.72 -3.44
C LYS A 44 -9.72 2.82 -3.82
N SER A 45 -9.82 3.88 -3.01
CA SER A 45 -10.66 5.03 -3.33
C SER A 45 -10.22 5.80 -4.59
N ARG A 46 -8.94 5.76 -4.96
CA ARG A 46 -8.38 6.50 -6.10
C ARG A 46 -8.38 5.67 -7.39
N TYR A 47 -8.10 4.38 -7.28
CA TYR A 47 -7.83 3.50 -8.41
C TYR A 47 -8.94 2.48 -8.68
N GLY A 48 -10.01 2.46 -7.88
CA GLY A 48 -11.13 1.52 -8.01
C GLY A 48 -11.23 0.62 -6.79
N SER A 49 -12.42 0.56 -6.18
CA SER A 49 -12.68 -0.24 -4.98
C SER A 49 -12.71 -1.74 -5.24
N GLU A 50 -12.97 -2.10 -6.50
CA GLU A 50 -12.98 -3.46 -7.03
C GLU A 50 -11.58 -4.03 -7.23
N ASN A 51 -10.56 -3.18 -7.31
CA ASN A 51 -9.18 -3.63 -7.44
C ASN A 51 -8.64 -4.09 -6.08
N GLU A 52 -7.96 -5.23 -6.06
CA GLU A 52 -7.15 -5.60 -4.90
C GLU A 52 -5.82 -4.87 -5.00
N ILE A 53 -5.59 -3.93 -4.09
CA ILE A 53 -4.39 -3.09 -4.06
C ILE A 53 -3.70 -3.37 -2.74
N LYS A 54 -2.40 -3.64 -2.78
CA LYS A 54 -1.56 -3.79 -1.61
C LYS A 54 -0.63 -2.58 -1.50
N ALA A 55 -0.59 -2.00 -0.30
CA ALA A 55 0.39 -1.00 0.07
C ALA A 55 1.43 -1.62 1.00
N GLU A 56 2.70 -1.28 0.78
CA GLU A 56 3.82 -1.69 1.62
C GLU A 56 4.71 -0.48 1.91
N VAL A 57 5.18 -0.37 3.15
CA VAL A 57 6.10 0.67 3.59
C VAL A 57 7.40 0.00 4.04
N ASP A 58 8.51 0.38 3.43
CA ASP A 58 9.83 -0.05 3.88
C ASP A 58 10.12 0.58 5.26
N PRO A 59 10.28 -0.21 6.34
CA PRO A 59 10.42 0.31 7.69
C PRO A 59 11.78 1.00 7.93
N LYS A 60 12.74 0.89 7.02
CA LYS A 60 14.07 1.52 7.09
C LYS A 60 14.14 2.78 6.26
N THR A 61 13.59 2.76 5.05
CA THR A 61 13.72 3.87 4.09
C THR A 61 12.48 4.75 4.00
N GLY A 62 11.32 4.26 4.45
CA GLY A 62 10.03 4.92 4.31
C GLY A 62 9.53 4.93 2.87
N GLU A 63 10.12 4.13 1.98
CA GLU A 63 9.64 3.94 0.62
C GLU A 63 8.26 3.27 0.65
N ILE A 64 7.29 3.85 -0.06
CA ILE A 64 5.94 3.32 -0.19
C ILE A 64 5.81 2.67 -1.56
N ARG A 65 5.41 1.41 -1.60
CA ARG A 65 5.10 0.69 -2.84
C ARG A 65 3.61 0.37 -2.89
N LEU A 66 3.03 0.56 -4.06
CA LEU A 66 1.66 0.17 -4.36
C LEU A 66 1.69 -0.84 -5.49
N ALA A 67 1.06 -1.99 -5.25
CA ALA A 67 0.88 -3.03 -6.26
C ALA A 67 -0.60 -3.39 -6.35
N ARG A 68 -1.09 -3.66 -7.56
CA ARG A 68 -2.36 -4.34 -7.76
C ARG A 68 -2.09 -5.85 -7.72
N LEU A 69 -2.83 -6.56 -6.89
CA LEU A 69 -2.76 -8.01 -6.80
C LEU A 69 -3.77 -8.62 -7.76
N LEU A 70 -3.30 -9.56 -8.58
CA LEU A 70 -4.11 -10.30 -9.52
C LEU A 70 -3.98 -11.79 -9.20
N GLU A 71 -5.11 -12.47 -9.11
CA GLU A 71 -5.20 -13.91 -9.01
C GLU A 71 -5.03 -14.52 -10.40
N VAL A 72 -4.07 -15.44 -10.55
CA VAL A 72 -3.83 -16.13 -11.82
C VAL A 72 -4.82 -17.28 -11.95
N VAL A 73 -5.68 -17.22 -12.96
CA VAL A 73 -6.76 -18.19 -13.21
C VAL A 73 -6.76 -18.69 -14.65
N GLU A 74 -7.44 -19.81 -14.90
CA GLU A 74 -7.60 -20.36 -16.26
C GLU A 74 -8.67 -19.61 -17.07
N ALA A 75 -9.80 -19.27 -16.44
CA ALA A 75 -10.89 -18.51 -17.05
C ALA A 75 -11.18 -17.27 -16.20
N VAL A 76 -10.90 -16.09 -16.77
CA VAL A 76 -11.13 -14.81 -16.10
C VAL A 76 -12.63 -14.53 -16.02
N THR A 77 -13.12 -14.34 -14.80
CA THR A 77 -14.51 -13.92 -14.53
C THR A 77 -14.57 -12.51 -13.96
N MET A 78 -13.49 -12.03 -13.35
CA MET A 78 -13.36 -10.70 -12.77
C MET A 78 -12.04 -10.03 -13.18
N GLU A 79 -12.05 -9.27 -14.28
CA GLU A 79 -10.85 -8.58 -14.80
C GLU A 79 -10.19 -7.63 -13.79
N ALA A 80 -10.93 -7.15 -12.78
CA ALA A 80 -10.40 -6.28 -11.72
C ALA A 80 -9.43 -6.99 -10.76
N THR A 81 -9.60 -8.29 -10.55
CA THR A 81 -8.82 -9.07 -9.56
C THR A 81 -8.16 -10.30 -10.15
N GLN A 82 -8.40 -10.62 -11.42
CA GLN A 82 -7.93 -11.85 -12.05
C GLN A 82 -7.13 -11.55 -13.32
N ILE A 83 -6.22 -12.47 -13.64
CA ILE A 83 -5.42 -12.47 -14.87
C ILE A 83 -5.33 -13.91 -15.39
N SER A 84 -5.28 -14.07 -16.72
CA SER A 84 -5.07 -15.39 -17.29
C SER A 84 -3.65 -15.90 -17.05
N LEU A 85 -3.47 -17.23 -17.01
CA LEU A 85 -2.13 -17.83 -16.91
C LEU A 85 -1.21 -17.42 -18.08
N GLU A 86 -1.78 -17.17 -19.26
CA GLU A 86 -1.02 -16.72 -20.44
C GLU A 86 -0.48 -15.30 -20.25
N GLU A 87 -1.29 -14.38 -19.74
CA GLU A 87 -0.88 -12.99 -19.51
C GLU A 87 0.03 -12.82 -18.28
N ALA A 88 0.00 -13.77 -17.35
CA ALA A 88 0.82 -13.73 -16.13
C ALA A 88 2.26 -14.23 -16.32
N ARG A 89 2.57 -14.91 -17.43
CA ARG A 89 3.90 -15.47 -17.74
C ARG A 89 4.83 -14.46 -18.37
#